data_AF-A0A7Y4QUY0-F1
#
_entry.id   AF-A0A7Y4QUY0-F1
#
_cell.length_a   1.000
_cell.length_b   1.000
_cell.length_c   1.000
_cell.angle_alpha   90.00
_cell.angle_beta   90.00
_cell.angle_gamma   90.00
#
_symmetry.space_group_name_H-M   'P 1'
#
loop_
_entity.id
_entity.type
_entity.pdbx_description
1 polymer ?
#
loop_
_entity_poly.entity_id
_entity_poly.type
_entity_poly.pdbx_seq_one_letter_code
_entity_poly.pdbx_strand_id
1 'polypeptide(L)'
;MQILDFIWPSLYIASSVFQFWFLILATISIEAVCFKYFAKAELKRSIVVSVIGNLVSGLIGTVFMATASLLYHTIADTLLFESTFNPVNWIASYLIMCFGSILLEVIAVKLIWKYKFKELILPLGIGNVLSYAVIIALNNFNIFYNGIN
;
A
#
# COMPACT_ATOMS: atom_id res chain seq x y z
N MET A 1 16.07 -9.81 -22.64
CA MET A 1 16.21 -10.17 -21.21
C MET A 1 15.70 -9.04 -20.31
N GLN A 2 16.13 -7.79 -20.51
CA GLN A 2 15.74 -6.63 -19.68
C GLN A 2 14.23 -6.41 -19.46
N ILE A 3 13.37 -6.49 -20.48
CA ILE A 3 11.92 -6.24 -20.30
C ILE A 3 11.26 -7.24 -19.33
N LEU A 4 11.75 -8.48 -19.29
CA LEU A 4 11.19 -9.51 -18.42
C LEU A 4 11.44 -9.15 -16.94
N ASP A 5 12.67 -8.71 -16.62
CA ASP A 5 13.08 -8.36 -15.27
C ASP A 5 12.28 -7.15 -14.72
N PHE A 6 11.89 -6.20 -15.57
CA PHE A 6 11.07 -5.06 -15.15
C PHE A 6 9.60 -5.42 -14.89
N ILE A 7 9.05 -6.39 -15.60
CA ILE A 7 7.62 -6.73 -15.54
C ILE A 7 7.29 -7.59 -14.31
N TRP A 8 8.18 -8.51 -13.94
CA TRP A 8 7.95 -9.45 -12.84
C TRP A 8 7.66 -8.76 -11.49
N PRO A 9 8.43 -7.76 -11.03
CA PRO A 9 8.17 -7.08 -9.76
C PRO A 9 6.76 -6.50 -9.69
N SER A 10 6.31 -5.83 -10.76
CA SER A 10 4.98 -5.24 -10.80
C SER A 10 3.87 -6.29 -10.87
N LEU A 11 4.10 -7.41 -11.56
CA LEU A 11 3.17 -8.54 -11.59
C LEU A 11 3.04 -9.23 -10.23
N TYR A 12 4.15 -9.41 -9.51
CA TYR A 12 4.17 -9.95 -8.15
C TYR A 12 3.47 -9.03 -7.15
N ILE A 13 3.64 -7.72 -7.28
CA ILE A 13 2.92 -6.74 -6.47
C ILE A 13 1.41 -6.84 -6.75
N ALA A 14 1.02 -6.88 -8.03
CA ALA A 14 -0.38 -7.02 -8.41
C ALA A 14 -1.00 -8.34 -7.91
N SER A 15 -0.29 -9.47 -8.04
CA SER A 15 -0.75 -10.76 -7.54
C SER A 15 -0.87 -10.78 -6.02
N SER A 16 0.03 -10.09 -5.31
CA SER A 16 -0.04 -9.94 -3.85
C SER A 16 -1.32 -9.22 -3.40
N VAL A 17 -1.75 -8.18 -4.13
CA VAL A 17 -3.02 -7.49 -3.84
C VAL A 17 -4.21 -8.44 -3.97
N PHE A 18 -4.24 -9.29 -5.00
CA PHE A 18 -5.29 -10.30 -5.16
C PHE A 18 -5.22 -11.40 -4.10
N GLN A 19 -4.02 -11.80 -3.67
CA GLN A 19 -3.85 -12.82 -2.65
C GLN A 19 -4.28 -12.35 -1.26
N PHE A 20 -4.01 -11.08 -0.94
CA PHE A 20 -4.24 -10.50 0.40
C PHE A 20 -5.45 -9.55 0.45
N TRP A 21 -6.40 -9.68 -0.49
CA TRP A 21 -7.58 -8.82 -0.57
C TRP A 21 -8.40 -8.75 0.74
N PHE A 22 -8.41 -9.84 1.52
CA PHE A 22 -9.12 -9.91 2.79
C PHE A 22 -8.51 -9.00 3.88
N LEU A 23 -7.25 -8.58 3.75
CA LEU A 23 -6.63 -7.62 4.66
C LEU A 23 -7.38 -6.28 4.64
N ILE A 24 -7.95 -5.90 3.50
CA ILE A 24 -8.75 -4.66 3.35
C ILE A 24 -9.93 -4.64 4.34
N LEU A 25 -10.60 -5.78 4.56
CA LEU A 25 -11.72 -5.85 5.51
C LEU A 25 -11.27 -5.65 6.96
N ALA A 26 -10.11 -6.23 7.30
CA ALA A 26 -9.51 -6.08 8.62
C ALA A 26 -9.04 -4.62 8.84
N THR A 27 -8.39 -4.02 7.84
CA THR A 27 -7.89 -2.64 7.96
C THR A 27 -9.01 -1.61 7.97
N ILE A 28 -10.07 -1.78 7.18
CA ILE A 28 -11.27 -0.93 7.28
C ILE A 28 -11.82 -0.94 8.72
N SER A 29 -11.86 -2.10 9.36
CA SER A 29 -12.35 -2.22 10.74
C SER A 29 -11.46 -1.47 11.72
N ILE A 30 -10.13 -1.63 11.61
CA ILE A 30 -9.14 -0.94 12.46
C ILE A 30 -9.18 0.57 12.23
N GLU A 31 -9.14 1.00 10.98
CA GLU A 31 -9.17 2.41 10.60
C GLU A 31 -10.46 3.09 11.04
N ALA A 32 -11.62 2.43 10.91
CA ALA A 32 -12.89 3.02 11.35
C ALA A 32 -12.90 3.26 12.87
N VAL A 33 -12.31 2.35 13.64
CA VAL A 33 -12.13 2.50 15.08
C VAL A 33 -11.14 3.64 15.37
N CYS A 34 -9.96 3.64 14.76
CA CYS A 34 -8.97 4.71 14.92
C CYS A 34 -9.57 6.08 14.54
N PHE A 35 -10.27 6.17 13.42
CA PHE A 35 -10.89 7.40 12.93
C PHE A 35 -11.94 7.92 13.90
N LYS A 36 -12.78 7.04 14.44
CA LYS A 36 -13.74 7.41 15.50
C LYS A 36 -13.02 8.04 16.69
N TYR A 37 -11.91 7.46 17.14
CA TYR A 37 -11.17 7.98 18.29
C TYR A 37 -10.43 9.30 17.99
N PHE A 38 -9.70 9.38 16.88
CA PHE A 38 -8.86 10.54 16.55
C PHE A 38 -9.65 11.71 15.98
N ALA A 39 -10.61 11.46 15.09
CA ALA A 39 -11.43 12.50 14.45
C ALA A 39 -12.75 12.78 15.19
N LYS A 40 -13.02 12.07 16.30
CA LYS A 40 -14.25 12.17 17.10
C LYS A 40 -15.54 12.05 16.26
N ALA A 41 -15.47 11.30 15.16
CA ALA A 41 -16.58 11.09 14.24
C ALA A 41 -17.52 9.99 14.76
N GLU A 42 -18.75 9.99 14.27
CA GLU A 42 -19.67 8.88 14.50
C GLU A 42 -19.18 7.60 13.81
N LEU A 43 -19.44 6.43 14.41
CA LEU A 43 -18.97 5.14 13.90
C LEU A 43 -19.40 4.90 12.44
N LYS A 44 -20.65 5.23 12.08
CA LYS A 44 -21.15 5.11 10.71
C LYS A 44 -20.31 5.93 9.73
N ARG A 45 -19.98 7.16 10.10
CA ARG A 45 -19.15 8.05 9.28
C ARG A 45 -17.72 7.54 9.18
N SER A 46 -17.15 7.03 10.28
CA SER A 46 -15.81 6.44 10.27
C SER A 46 -15.71 5.24 9.33
N ILE A 47 -16.71 4.35 9.35
CA ILE A 47 -16.74 3.19 8.43
C ILE A 47 -16.79 3.66 6.98
N VAL A 48 -17.67 4.62 6.65
CA VAL A 48 -17.78 5.16 5.28
C VAL A 48 -16.47 5.80 4.83
N VAL A 49 -15.81 6.56 5.71
CA VAL A 49 -14.52 7.19 5.44
C VAL A 49 -13.44 6.15 5.15
N SER A 50 -13.30 5.12 5.99
CA SER A 50 -12.31 4.06 5.80
C SER A 50 -12.57 3.23 4.54
N VAL A 51 -13.83 2.91 4.25
CA VAL A 51 -14.23 2.22 3.00
C VAL A 51 -13.85 3.07 1.78
N ILE A 52 -14.18 4.36 1.78
CA ILE A 52 -13.89 5.23 0.63
C ILE A 52 -12.39 5.47 0.47
N GLY A 53 -11.66 5.65 1.57
CA GLY A 53 -10.19 5.71 1.57
C GLY A 53 -9.60 4.48 0.89
N ASN A 54 -9.85 3.30 1.45
CA ASN A 54 -9.34 2.04 0.92
C ASN A 54 -9.79 1.74 -0.53
N LEU A 55 -10.99 2.16 -0.93
CA LEU A 55 -11.44 2.01 -2.32
C LEU A 55 -10.66 2.91 -3.28
N VAL A 56 -10.43 4.17 -2.91
CA VAL A 56 -9.66 5.11 -3.73
C VAL A 56 -8.21 4.63 -3.83
N SER A 57 -7.57 4.33 -2.71
CA SER A 57 -6.18 3.83 -2.73
C SER A 57 -6.06 2.45 -3.38
N GLY A 58 -7.05 1.57 -3.21
CA GLY A 58 -7.10 0.29 -3.91
C GLY A 58 -7.22 0.44 -5.42
N LEU A 59 -8.15 1.26 -5.93
CA LEU A 59 -8.40 1.39 -7.36
C LEU A 59 -7.35 2.27 -8.06
N ILE A 60 -7.12 3.48 -7.54
CA ILE A 60 -6.21 4.45 -8.15
C ILE A 60 -4.78 4.13 -7.75
N GLY A 61 -4.55 3.78 -6.48
CA GLY A 61 -3.22 3.46 -5.99
C GLY A 61 -2.67 2.20 -6.64
N THR A 62 -3.44 1.14 -6.91
CA THR A 62 -2.87 -0.04 -7.58
C THR A 62 -2.27 0.29 -8.96
N VAL A 63 -2.98 1.07 -9.79
CA VAL A 63 -2.49 1.44 -11.13
C VAL A 63 -1.32 2.42 -11.05
N PHE A 64 -1.46 3.45 -10.21
CA PHE A 64 -0.43 4.48 -10.07
C PHE A 64 0.84 3.91 -9.44
N MET A 65 0.70 3.06 -8.42
CA MET A 65 1.83 2.45 -7.72
C MET A 65 2.49 1.35 -8.53
N ALA A 66 1.76 0.56 -9.31
CA ALA A 66 2.37 -0.35 -10.27
C ALA A 66 3.25 0.42 -11.27
N THR A 67 2.74 1.55 -11.77
CA THR A 67 3.51 2.43 -12.68
C THR A 67 4.71 3.06 -11.97
N ALA A 68 4.55 3.51 -10.72
CA ALA A 68 5.62 4.11 -9.93
C ALA A 68 6.72 3.07 -9.58
N SER A 69 6.33 1.82 -9.32
CA SER A 69 7.27 0.71 -9.08
C SER A 69 8.05 0.37 -10.35
N LEU A 70 7.41 0.35 -11.53
CA LEU A 70 8.11 0.20 -12.81
C LEU A 70 9.17 1.30 -12.99
N LEU A 71 8.79 2.56 -12.82
CA LEU A 71 9.72 3.70 -12.92
C LEU A 71 10.84 3.61 -11.89
N TYR A 72 10.52 3.22 -10.64
CA TYR A 72 11.50 3.04 -9.58
C TYR A 72 12.52 1.97 -9.95
N HIS A 73 12.10 0.79 -10.40
CA HIS A 73 13.02 -0.25 -10.85
C HIS A 73 13.84 0.18 -12.07
N THR A 74 13.26 0.96 -13.00
CA THR A 74 14.01 1.51 -14.14
C THR A 74 15.15 2.43 -13.69
N ILE A 75 14.97 3.16 -12.60
CA ILE A 75 15.99 4.09 -12.06
C ILE A 75 16.95 3.36 -11.12
N ALA A 76 16.41 2.59 -10.16
CA ALA A 76 17.15 1.94 -9.09
C ALA A 76 18.05 0.82 -9.61
N ASP A 77 17.57 0.00 -10.55
CA ASP A 77 18.36 -1.09 -11.12
C ASP A 77 19.49 -0.55 -12.02
N THR A 78 19.35 0.68 -12.53
CA THR A 78 20.35 1.32 -13.40
C THR A 78 21.37 2.17 -12.63
N LEU A 79 21.00 2.70 -11.45
CA LEU A 79 21.81 3.71 -10.73
C LEU A 79 22.23 3.34 -9.32
N LEU A 80 21.53 2.42 -8.64
CA LEU A 80 21.69 2.22 -7.19
C LEU A 80 22.07 0.79 -6.80
N PHE A 81 21.43 -0.21 -7.42
CA PHE A 81 21.65 -1.62 -7.06
C PHE A 81 21.59 -2.45 -8.34
N GLU A 82 22.70 -3.10 -8.72
CA GLU A 82 22.84 -3.88 -9.98
C GLU A 82 21.97 -5.17 -10.03
N SER A 83 20.86 -5.24 -9.29
CA SER A 83 19.99 -6.43 -9.25
C SER A 83 18.53 -6.09 -8.94
N THR A 84 17.64 -6.45 -9.86
CA THR A 84 16.18 -6.33 -9.77
C THR A 84 15.56 -7.12 -8.61
N PHE A 85 16.23 -8.16 -8.12
CA PHE A 85 15.77 -8.99 -7.00
C PHE A 85 16.43 -8.63 -5.66
N ASN A 86 17.12 -7.49 -5.56
CA ASN A 86 17.69 -7.05 -4.31
C ASN A 86 16.58 -6.78 -3.28
N PRO A 87 16.62 -7.40 -2.08
CA PRO A 87 15.62 -7.17 -1.02
C PRO A 87 15.41 -5.69 -0.67
N VAL A 88 16.45 -4.86 -0.81
CA VAL A 88 16.37 -3.41 -0.57
C VAL A 88 15.43 -2.73 -1.56
N ASN A 89 15.48 -3.08 -2.85
CA ASN A 89 14.59 -2.52 -3.88
C ASN A 89 13.13 -2.93 -3.66
N TRP A 90 12.91 -4.16 -3.18
CA TRP A 90 11.57 -4.65 -2.83
C TRP A 90 11.01 -3.94 -1.61
N ILE A 91 11.79 -3.80 -0.53
CA ILE A 91 11.37 -3.06 0.67
C ILE A 91 11.06 -1.60 0.30
N ALA A 92 11.92 -0.95 -0.49
CA ALA A 92 11.70 0.41 -0.95
C ALA A 92 10.40 0.53 -1.76
N SER A 93 10.11 -0.42 -2.65
CA SER A 93 8.86 -0.46 -3.40
C SER A 93 7.65 -0.55 -2.47
N TYR A 94 7.63 -1.46 -1.51
CA TYR A 94 6.53 -1.55 -0.54
C TYR A 94 6.36 -0.28 0.30
N LEU A 95 7.46 0.39 0.67
CA LEU A 95 7.40 1.67 1.39
C LEU A 95 6.79 2.78 0.53
N ILE A 96 7.22 2.90 -0.73
CA ILE A 96 6.65 3.87 -1.69
C ILE A 96 5.15 3.63 -1.85
N MET A 97 4.76 2.36 -2.01
CA MET A 97 3.35 1.98 -2.12
C MET A 97 2.55 2.33 -0.86
N CYS A 98 3.08 2.02 0.32
CA CYS A 98 2.45 2.29 1.60
C CYS A 98 2.24 3.80 1.79
N PHE A 99 3.29 4.61 1.67
CA PHE A 99 3.18 6.06 1.84
C PHE A 99 2.31 6.69 0.75
N GLY A 100 2.42 6.23 -0.49
CA GLY A 100 1.58 6.68 -1.59
C GLY A 100 0.10 6.38 -1.35
N SER A 101 -0.23 5.19 -0.85
CA SER A 101 -1.58 4.79 -0.47
C SER A 101 -2.14 5.73 0.61
N ILE A 102 -1.40 5.93 1.71
CA ILE A 102 -1.80 6.82 2.80
C ILE A 102 -2.08 8.24 2.29
N LEU A 103 -1.20 8.77 1.43
CA LEU A 103 -1.39 10.11 0.86
C LEU A 103 -2.64 10.20 0.00
N LEU A 104 -2.89 9.20 -0.85
CA LEU A 104 -4.10 9.14 -1.70
C LEU A 104 -5.36 9.11 -0.85
N GLU A 105 -5.42 8.27 0.19
CA GLU A 105 -6.57 8.19 1.09
C GLU A 105 -6.81 9.51 1.82
N VAL A 106 -5.75 10.08 2.40
CA VAL A 106 -5.83 11.36 3.12
C VAL A 106 -6.30 12.47 2.19
N ILE A 107 -5.79 12.55 0.97
CA ILE A 107 -6.21 13.55 -0.02
C ILE A 107 -7.69 13.33 -0.39
N ALA A 108 -8.10 12.10 -0.71
CA ALA A 108 -9.48 11.81 -1.10
C ALA A 108 -10.48 12.14 0.02
N VAL A 109 -10.21 11.68 1.24
CA VAL A 109 -11.08 11.95 2.40
C VAL A 109 -11.09 13.45 2.72
N LYS A 110 -9.95 14.13 2.63
CA LYS A 110 -9.87 15.58 2.83
C LYS A 110 -10.68 16.34 1.78
N LEU A 111 -10.66 15.93 0.51
CA LEU A 111 -11.42 16.58 -0.55
C LEU A 111 -12.93 16.41 -0.34
N ILE A 112 -13.38 15.24 0.13
CA ILE A 112 -14.81 14.95 0.30
C ILE A 112 -15.36 15.56 1.61
N TRP A 113 -14.66 15.40 2.74
CA TRP A 113 -15.17 15.79 4.07
C TRP A 113 -14.44 16.97 4.74
N LYS A 114 -13.41 17.55 4.10
CA LYS A 114 -12.68 18.75 4.56
C LYS A 114 -12.05 18.64 5.96
N TYR A 115 -11.72 17.43 6.41
CA TYR A 115 -10.95 17.20 7.64
C TYR A 115 -9.53 17.77 7.55
N LYS A 116 -8.90 18.03 8.70
CA LYS A 116 -7.50 18.48 8.73
C LYS A 116 -6.59 17.29 8.48
N PHE A 117 -5.48 17.52 7.79
CA PHE A 117 -4.51 16.46 7.46
C PHE A 117 -4.05 15.64 8.68
N LYS A 118 -3.75 16.31 9.80
CA LYS A 118 -3.34 15.67 11.06
C LYS A 118 -4.41 14.76 11.69
N GLU A 119 -5.69 15.00 11.39
CA GLU A 119 -6.80 14.19 11.88
C GLU A 119 -7.00 12.92 11.03
N LEU A 120 -6.43 12.91 9.82
CA LEU A 120 -6.58 11.83 8.84
C LEU A 120 -5.35 10.91 8.78
N ILE A 121 -4.15 11.48 8.83
CA ILE A 121 -2.91 10.74 8.51
C ILE A 121 -2.67 9.57 9.46
N LEU A 122 -2.93 9.72 10.75
CA LEU A 122 -2.71 8.67 11.73
C LEU A 122 -3.78 7.56 11.61
N PRO A 123 -5.09 7.84 11.64
CA PRO A 123 -6.10 6.78 11.55
C PRO A 123 -6.07 6.03 10.22
N LEU A 124 -5.90 6.72 9.08
CA LEU A 124 -5.79 6.07 7.76
C LEU A 124 -4.40 5.45 7.51
N GLY A 125 -3.38 6.00 8.18
CA GLY A 125 -2.02 5.48 8.11
C GLY A 125 -1.86 4.11 8.78
N ILE A 126 -2.51 3.89 9.91
CA ILE A 126 -2.37 2.65 10.69
C ILE A 126 -2.82 1.43 9.88
N GLY A 127 -3.97 1.50 9.22
CA GLY A 127 -4.47 0.39 8.40
C GLY A 127 -3.50 0.04 7.27
N ASN A 128 -3.08 1.04 6.50
CA ASN A 128 -2.08 0.85 5.44
C ASN A 128 -0.76 0.27 5.96
N VAL A 129 -0.17 0.84 7.02
CA VAL A 129 1.09 0.33 7.58
C VAL A 129 0.94 -1.13 8.02
N LEU A 130 -0.17 -1.50 8.65
CA LEU A 130 -0.42 -2.88 9.06
C LEU A 130 -0.57 -3.82 7.86
N SER A 131 -1.32 -3.42 6.83
CA SER A 131 -1.46 -4.20 5.59
C SER A 131 -0.11 -4.47 4.94
N TYR A 132 0.67 -3.42 4.69
CA TYR A 132 1.97 -3.56 4.05
C TYR A 132 2.97 -4.31 4.92
N ALA A 133 2.95 -4.14 6.24
CA ALA A 133 3.80 -4.91 7.15
C ALA A 133 3.48 -6.41 7.10
N VAL A 134 2.20 -6.79 7.07
CA VAL A 134 1.77 -8.19 6.93
C VAL A 134 2.16 -8.74 5.56
N ILE A 135 1.94 -7.98 4.48
CA ILE A 135 2.34 -8.38 3.12
C ILE A 135 3.84 -8.60 3.04
N ILE A 136 4.65 -7.67 3.56
CA ILE A 136 6.11 -7.81 3.63
C ILE A 136 6.47 -9.06 4.43
N ALA A 137 5.90 -9.28 5.62
CA ALA A 137 6.21 -10.43 6.45
C ALA A 137 5.89 -11.76 5.74
N LEU A 138 4.73 -11.86 5.10
CA LEU A 138 4.27 -13.09 4.42
C LEU A 138 5.00 -13.33 3.09
N ASN A 139 5.24 -12.28 2.29
CA ASN A 139 5.95 -12.41 1.02
C ASN A 139 7.44 -12.68 1.23
N ASN A 140 8.09 -12.01 2.20
CA ASN A 140 9.48 -12.32 2.51
C ASN A 140 9.60 -13.73 3.12
N PHE A 141 8.64 -14.18 3.93
CA PHE A 141 8.62 -15.58 4.38
C PHE A 141 8.52 -16.56 3.19
N ASN A 142 7.67 -16.31 2.21
CA ASN A 142 7.58 -17.17 1.02
C ASN A 142 8.80 -17.09 0.10
N ILE A 143 9.36 -15.90 -0.14
CA ILE A 143 10.53 -15.70 -1.02
C ILE A 143 11.80 -16.29 -0.40
N PHE A 144 11.99 -16.17 0.92
CA PHE A 144 13.20 -16.66 1.61
C PHE A 144 13.13 -18.13 2.06
N TYR A 145 11.93 -18.68 2.32
CA TYR A 145 11.78 -20.03 2.85
C TYR A 145 11.36 -21.06 1.80
N ASN A 146 10.56 -20.65 0.79
CA ASN A 146 10.09 -21.52 -0.29
C ASN A 146 10.75 -21.16 -1.62
N GLY A 147 12.03 -20.74 -1.60
CA GLY A 147 12.80 -20.26 -2.74
C GLY A 147 12.30 -20.85 -4.05
N ILE A 148 11.84 -19.96 -4.93
CA ILE A 148 11.25 -20.21 -6.25
C ILE A 148 11.59 -21.62 -6.76
N ASN A 149 10.65 -22.57 -6.62
CA ASN A 149 10.68 -23.80 -7.40
C ASN A 149 10.20 -23.50 -8.81
#